data_AF-G0MTV5-F1
#
_entry.id   AF-G0MTV5-F1
#
_cell.length_a   1.000
_cell.length_b   1.000
_cell.length_c   1.000
_cell.angle_alpha   90.00
_cell.angle_beta   90.00
_cell.angle_gamma   90.00
#
_symmetry.space_group_name_H-M   'P 1'
#
loop_
_entity.id
_entity.type
_entity.pdbx_description
1 polymer ?
#
loop_
_entity_poly.entity_id
_entity_poly.type
_entity_poly.pdbx_seq_one_letter_code
_entity_poly.pdbx_strand_id
1 'polypeptide(L)'
;MSVLGGLVAHPLYRWHLSRKLNPKMMTPNSEKIIRNACRKLQGRFLIAGLVAAPFLSRLETHLSGTTESELKNRCYSIRCNPETLSLDRAVLVCGFIGWYWKRFQGAVDGVNVGIAYAMVNSQFIAPRTSPVLKNSIEESERFESVEAMEESKTKLNKFLAEKDRAESSKPVASS
;
A
#
# COMPACT_ATOMS: atom_id res chain seq x y z
N MET A 1 5.77 -2.78 -5.15
CA MET A 1 6.63 -2.91 -6.34
C MET A 1 7.63 -1.74 -6.56
N SER A 2 8.12 -1.06 -5.51
CA SER A 2 9.19 -0.03 -5.68
C SER A 2 10.58 -0.51 -5.24
N VAL A 3 10.64 -1.44 -4.29
CA VAL A 3 11.90 -1.99 -3.76
C VAL A 3 12.58 -2.92 -4.78
N LEU A 4 11.86 -3.86 -5.40
CA LEU A 4 12.43 -4.77 -6.41
C LEU A 4 12.96 -4.04 -7.66
N GLY A 5 12.24 -3.02 -8.14
CA GLY A 5 12.69 -2.22 -9.30
C GLY A 5 13.90 -1.32 -8.98
N GLY A 6 13.94 -0.71 -7.80
CA GLY A 6 15.03 0.17 -7.38
C GLY A 6 16.27 -0.54 -6.82
N LEU A 7 16.09 -1.71 -6.21
CA LEU A 7 17.12 -2.40 -5.42
C LEU A 7 17.68 -3.63 -6.15
N VAL A 8 16.93 -4.23 -7.08
CA VAL A 8 17.39 -5.41 -7.86
C VAL A 8 17.62 -5.06 -9.33
N ALA A 9 16.65 -4.45 -10.02
CA ALA A 9 16.79 -4.13 -11.44
C ALA A 9 17.86 -3.04 -11.70
N HIS A 10 17.99 -2.06 -10.79
CA HIS A 10 18.99 -0.99 -10.91
C HIS A 10 20.45 -1.48 -10.85
N PRO A 11 20.90 -2.28 -9.86
CA PRO A 11 22.25 -2.82 -9.86
C PRO A 11 22.50 -3.84 -10.97
N LEU A 12 21.52 -4.69 -11.33
CA LEU A 12 21.66 -5.64 -12.44
C LEU A 12 21.82 -4.93 -13.79
N TYR A 13 21.03 -3.89 -14.05
CA TYR A 13 21.13 -3.13 -15.29
C TYR A 13 22.42 -2.30 -15.35
N ARG A 14 22.84 -1.70 -14.23
CA ARG A 14 24.14 -1.02 -14.10
C ARG A 14 25.30 -1.98 -14.34
N TRP A 15 25.23 -3.18 -13.77
CA TRP A 15 26.23 -4.22 -13.96
C TRP A 15 26.29 -4.71 -15.41
N HIS A 16 25.14 -4.96 -16.04
CA HIS A 16 25.05 -5.33 -17.46
C HIS A 16 25.67 -4.26 -18.38
N LEU A 17 25.36 -2.98 -18.15
CA LEU A 17 25.95 -1.87 -18.90
C LEU A 17 27.45 -1.73 -18.64
N SER A 18 27.90 -1.89 -17.39
CA SER A 18 29.34 -1.83 -17.08
C SER A 18 30.14 -2.95 -17.76
N ARG A 19 29.53 -4.13 -17.96
CA ARG A 19 30.15 -5.26 -18.67
C ARG A 19 30.19 -5.07 -20.18
N LYS A 20 29.28 -4.27 -20.76
CA LYS A 20 29.26 -3.96 -22.20
C LYS A 20 30.14 -2.77 -22.59
N LEU A 21 30.47 -1.87 -21.65
CA LEU A 21 31.40 -0.78 -21.92
C LEU A 21 32.86 -1.23 -21.76
N ASN A 22 33.68 -0.93 -22.76
CA ASN A 22 35.13 -1.13 -22.68
C ASN A 22 35.70 -0.26 -21.53
N PRO A 23 36.37 -0.84 -20.51
CA PRO A 23 36.81 -0.10 -19.33
C PRO A 23 37.80 1.03 -19.65
N LYS A 24 38.52 0.92 -20.78
CA LYS A 24 39.46 1.94 -21.29
C LYS A 24 38.78 3.19 -21.86
N MET A 25 37.48 3.16 -22.13
CA MET A 25 36.69 4.28 -22.68
C MET A 25 35.69 4.84 -21.67
N MET A 26 35.70 4.35 -20.41
CA MET A 26 34.86 4.91 -19.36
C MET A 26 35.40 6.27 -18.93
N THR A 27 34.74 7.32 -19.40
CA THR A 27 34.93 8.68 -18.89
C THR A 27 33.89 8.97 -17.80
N PRO A 28 34.10 10.00 -16.94
CA PRO A 28 33.09 10.44 -15.97
C PRO A 28 31.73 10.78 -16.60
N ASN A 29 31.71 11.06 -17.91
CA ASN A 29 30.50 11.33 -18.68
C ASN A 29 29.67 10.05 -18.92
N SER A 30 30.33 8.92 -19.17
CA SER A 30 29.68 7.61 -19.36
C SER A 30 28.89 7.18 -18.12
N GLU A 31 29.41 7.41 -16.92
CA GLU A 31 28.68 7.13 -15.67
C GLU A 31 27.44 8.01 -15.47
N LYS A 32 27.49 9.27 -15.91
CA LYS A 32 26.33 10.17 -15.87
C LYS A 32 25.22 9.64 -16.79
N ILE A 33 25.58 9.17 -17.99
CA ILE A 33 24.65 8.59 -18.96
C ILE A 33 24.00 7.31 -18.40
N ILE A 34 24.79 6.39 -17.84
CA ILE A 34 24.28 5.15 -17.25
C ILE A 34 23.30 5.44 -16.11
N ARG A 35 23.66 6.36 -15.21
CA ARG A 35 22.75 6.79 -14.13
C ARG A 35 21.46 7.37 -14.69
N ASN A 36 21.52 8.18 -15.75
CA ASN A 36 20.32 8.75 -16.35
C ASN A 36 19.42 7.72 -17.02
N ALA A 37 20.00 6.70 -17.65
CA ALA A 37 19.26 5.61 -18.25
C ALA A 37 18.55 4.75 -17.19
N CYS A 38 19.26 4.39 -16.12
CA CYS A 38 18.69 3.64 -15.00
C CYS A 38 17.53 4.42 -14.34
N ARG A 39 17.67 5.75 -14.18
CA ARG A 39 16.61 6.62 -13.64
C ARG A 39 15.34 6.63 -14.50
N LYS A 40 15.48 6.72 -15.83
CA LYS A 40 14.34 6.65 -16.76
C LYS A 40 13.63 5.30 -16.66
N LEU A 41 14.40 4.22 -16.52
CA LEU A 41 13.87 2.86 -16.35
C LEU A 41 13.05 2.74 -15.05
N GLN A 42 13.58 3.26 -13.94
CA GLN A 42 12.94 3.22 -12.64
C GLN A 42 11.60 3.96 -12.61
N GLY A 43 11.52 5.15 -13.24
CA GLY A 43 10.25 5.88 -13.39
C GLY A 43 9.22 5.12 -14.22
N ARG A 44 9.64 4.42 -15.29
CA ARG A 44 8.75 3.57 -16.10
C ARG A 44 8.23 2.37 -15.32
N PHE A 45 9.06 1.74 -14.50
CA PHE A 45 8.62 0.65 -13.62
C PHE A 45 7.63 1.11 -12.56
N LEU A 46 7.77 2.33 -12.03
CA LEU A 46 6.82 2.88 -11.07
C LEU A 46 5.43 3.08 -11.71
N ILE A 47 5.37 3.63 -12.93
CA ILE A 47 4.11 3.75 -13.68
C ILE A 47 3.56 2.36 -14.05
N ALA A 48 4.41 1.48 -14.58
CA ALA A 48 4.01 0.13 -14.97
C ALA A 48 3.45 -0.65 -13.77
N GLY A 49 4.04 -0.50 -12.57
CA GLY A 49 3.52 -1.10 -11.35
C GLY A 49 2.18 -0.53 -10.91
N LEU A 50 1.96 0.79 -11.03
CA LEU A 50 0.67 1.42 -10.71
C LEU A 50 -0.45 0.89 -11.61
N VAL A 51 -0.15 0.72 -12.90
CA VAL A 51 -1.12 0.19 -13.87
C VAL A 51 -1.28 -1.31 -13.71
N ALA A 52 -0.19 -2.08 -13.61
CA ALA A 52 -0.24 -3.54 -13.56
C ALA A 52 -0.83 -4.09 -12.27
N ALA A 53 -0.72 -3.38 -11.14
CA ALA A 53 -1.26 -3.82 -9.85
C ALA A 53 -2.76 -4.18 -9.89
N PRO A 54 -3.69 -3.31 -10.31
CA PRO A 54 -5.11 -3.66 -10.39
C PRO A 54 -5.41 -4.79 -11.39
N PHE A 55 -4.65 -4.88 -12.50
CA PHE A 55 -4.82 -5.99 -13.45
C PHE A 55 -4.35 -7.32 -12.86
N LEU A 56 -3.21 -7.34 -12.18
CA LEU A 56 -2.68 -8.52 -11.51
C LEU A 56 -3.60 -8.97 -10.38
N SER A 57 -4.11 -8.05 -9.55
CA SER A 57 -5.09 -8.39 -8.52
C SER A 57 -6.37 -8.97 -9.12
N ARG A 58 -6.87 -8.41 -10.22
CA ARG A 58 -8.04 -8.96 -10.92
C ARG A 58 -7.76 -10.34 -11.51
N LEU A 59 -6.58 -10.53 -12.10
CA LEU A 59 -6.18 -11.82 -12.67
C LEU A 59 -6.01 -12.88 -11.58
N GLU A 60 -5.39 -12.52 -10.45
CA GLU A 60 -5.24 -13.39 -9.27
C GLU A 60 -6.60 -13.83 -8.73
N THR A 61 -7.58 -12.91 -8.63
CA THR A 61 -8.94 -13.27 -8.21
C THR A 61 -9.63 -14.21 -9.19
N HIS A 62 -9.41 -14.02 -10.50
CA HIS A 62 -9.98 -14.90 -11.52
C HIS A 62 -9.34 -16.29 -11.54
N LEU A 63 -8.03 -16.39 -11.31
CA LEU A 63 -7.29 -17.66 -11.34
C LEU A 63 -7.43 -18.45 -10.03
N SER A 64 -7.48 -17.76 -8.89
CA SER A 64 -7.54 -18.40 -7.57
C SER A 64 -8.96 -18.79 -7.15
N GLY A 65 -9.98 -18.42 -7.93
CA GLY A 65 -11.38 -18.69 -7.59
C GLY A 65 -11.83 -18.08 -6.27
N THR A 66 -11.16 -17.00 -5.84
CA THR A 66 -11.42 -16.36 -4.53
C THR A 66 -12.85 -15.84 -4.51
N THR A 67 -13.59 -16.22 -3.47
CA THR A 67 -14.98 -15.79 -3.30
C THR A 67 -15.05 -14.29 -2.97
N GLU A 68 -16.15 -13.63 -3.35
CA GLU A 68 -16.33 -12.19 -3.14
C GLU A 68 -16.27 -11.82 -1.64
N SER A 69 -16.75 -12.69 -0.75
CA SER A 69 -16.68 -12.53 0.70
C SER A 69 -15.24 -12.53 1.22
N GLU A 70 -14.38 -13.42 0.69
CA GLU A 70 -12.97 -13.48 1.09
C GLU A 70 -12.19 -12.26 0.61
N LEU A 71 -12.48 -11.76 -0.60
CA LEU A 71 -11.90 -10.51 -1.09
C LEU A 71 -12.30 -9.32 -0.22
N LYS A 72 -13.57 -9.24 0.18
CA LYS A 72 -14.07 -8.19 1.07
C LYS A 72 -13.42 -8.27 2.46
N ASN A 73 -13.25 -9.47 3.01
CA ASN A 73 -12.52 -9.69 4.27
C ASN A 73 -11.06 -9.23 4.18
N ARG A 74 -10.36 -9.52 3.07
CA ARG A 74 -9.01 -9.01 2.84
C ARG A 74 -8.96 -7.49 2.72
N CYS A 75 -9.86 -6.88 1.96
CA CYS A 75 -9.94 -5.41 1.87
C CYS A 75 -10.25 -4.76 3.22
N TYR A 76 -11.14 -5.36 4.02
CA TYR A 76 -11.49 -4.86 5.34
C TYR A 76 -10.31 -4.95 6.32
N SER A 77 -9.63 -6.09 6.37
CA SER A 77 -8.44 -6.26 7.21
C SER A 77 -7.30 -5.31 6.83
N ILE A 78 -7.06 -5.06 5.54
CA ILE A 78 -6.09 -4.06 5.07
C ILE A 78 -6.50 -2.65 5.53
N ARG A 79 -7.79 -2.31 5.49
CA ARG A 79 -8.31 -1.01 5.92
C ARG A 79 -8.20 -0.81 7.43
N CYS A 80 -8.36 -1.87 8.21
CA CYS A 80 -8.28 -1.84 9.67
C CYS A 80 -6.84 -1.89 10.21
N ASN A 81 -5.86 -2.27 9.39
CA ASN A 81 -4.47 -2.33 9.82
C ASN A 81 -3.83 -0.92 9.79
N PRO A 82 -3.45 -0.36 10.95
CA PRO A 82 -2.90 0.98 11.03
C PRO A 82 -1.50 1.08 10.40
N GLU A 83 -0.74 0.00 10.39
CA GLU A 83 0.62 -0.01 9.84
C GLU A 83 0.59 0.13 8.32
N THR A 84 -0.24 -0.66 7.64
CA THR A 84 -0.43 -0.58 6.19
C THR A 84 -0.98 0.79 5.79
N LEU A 85 -1.93 1.32 6.55
CA LEU A 85 -2.50 2.65 6.30
C LEU A 85 -1.45 3.76 6.48
N SER A 86 -0.61 3.66 7.52
CA SER A 86 0.47 4.62 7.76
C SER A 86 1.54 4.57 6.68
N LEU A 87 1.85 3.36 6.19
CA LEU A 87 2.77 3.13 5.08
C LEU A 87 2.22 3.75 3.79
N ASP A 88 0.98 3.47 3.44
CA ASP A 88 0.36 4.00 2.22
C ASP A 88 0.33 5.53 2.24
N ARG A 89 -0.03 6.13 3.38
CA ARG A 89 0.00 7.59 3.56
C ARG A 89 1.40 8.17 3.45
N ALA A 90 2.39 7.56 4.12
CA ALA A 90 3.77 8.03 4.08
C ALA A 90 4.36 7.92 2.67
N VAL A 91 4.11 6.81 1.98
CA VAL A 91 4.55 6.57 0.60
C VAL A 91 3.90 7.55 -0.36
N LEU A 92 2.61 7.82 -0.20
CA LEU A 92 1.89 8.78 -1.04
C LEU A 92 2.40 10.20 -0.81
N VAL A 93 2.49 10.65 0.45
CA VAL A 93 2.94 12.00 0.79
C VAL A 93 4.39 12.22 0.40
N CYS A 94 5.31 11.35 0.82
CA CYS A 94 6.72 11.48 0.48
C CYS A 94 6.95 11.30 -1.02
N GLY A 95 6.21 10.39 -1.67
CA GLY A 95 6.22 10.23 -3.13
C GLY A 95 5.75 11.48 -3.87
N PHE A 96 4.72 12.16 -3.38
CA PHE A 96 4.19 13.39 -4.01
C PHE A 96 5.10 14.60 -3.76
N ILE A 97 5.66 14.74 -2.56
CA ILE A 97 6.67 15.77 -2.24
C ILE A 97 7.90 15.55 -3.12
N GLY A 98 8.36 14.31 -3.20
CA GLY A 98 9.42 13.91 -4.09
C GLY A 98 9.12 14.24 -5.55
N TRP A 99 7.91 13.93 -6.01
CA TRP A 99 7.44 14.29 -7.35
C TRP A 99 7.49 15.80 -7.61
N TYR A 100 7.00 16.59 -6.66
CA TYR A 100 7.01 18.04 -6.76
C TYR A 100 8.44 18.58 -6.96
N TRP A 101 9.41 18.04 -6.22
CA TRP A 101 10.78 18.53 -6.25
C TRP A 101 11.58 18.07 -7.47
N LYS A 102 11.56 16.78 -7.81
CA LYS A 102 12.40 16.20 -8.89
C LYS A 102 11.63 15.27 -9.83
N ARG A 103 10.31 15.47 -9.96
CA ARG A 103 9.40 14.67 -10.82
C ARG A 103 9.58 13.18 -10.53
N PHE A 104 9.67 12.33 -11.55
CA PHE A 104 9.81 10.88 -11.40
C PHE A 104 10.97 10.46 -10.49
N GLN A 105 12.11 11.16 -10.55
CA GLN A 105 13.25 10.80 -9.71
C GLN A 105 12.93 11.05 -8.25
N GLY A 106 12.44 12.25 -7.94
CA GLY A 106 12.10 12.57 -6.57
C GLY A 106 10.94 11.72 -6.06
N ALA A 107 9.98 11.32 -6.91
CA ALA A 107 8.91 10.44 -6.49
C ALA A 107 9.39 9.07 -6.07
N VAL A 108 10.35 8.48 -6.78
CA VAL A 108 10.92 7.19 -6.36
C VAL A 108 11.73 7.33 -5.08
N ASP A 109 12.55 8.37 -4.98
CA ASP A 109 13.32 8.66 -3.76
C ASP A 109 12.38 8.91 -2.57
N GLY A 110 11.29 9.64 -2.80
CA GLY A 110 10.24 9.94 -1.84
C GLY A 110 9.50 8.69 -1.39
N VAL A 111 9.14 7.79 -2.31
CA VAL A 111 8.54 6.49 -1.96
C VAL A 111 9.50 5.67 -1.10
N ASN A 112 10.80 5.63 -1.42
CA ASN A 112 11.79 4.90 -0.62
C ASN A 112 11.92 5.48 0.79
N VAL A 113 11.97 6.82 0.92
CA VAL A 113 11.99 7.51 2.21
C VAL A 113 10.70 7.25 2.99
N GLY A 114 9.54 7.27 2.34
CA GLY A 114 8.26 6.95 2.96
C GLY A 114 8.19 5.52 3.50
N ILE A 115 8.72 4.54 2.75
CA ILE A 115 8.83 3.14 3.21
C ILE A 115 9.77 3.05 4.42
N ALA A 116 10.95 3.66 4.36
CA ALA A 116 11.90 3.65 5.46
C ALA A 116 11.32 4.29 6.73
N TYR A 117 10.65 5.44 6.58
CA TYR A 117 9.95 6.09 7.67
C TYR A 117 8.86 5.20 8.27
N ALA A 118 8.03 4.57 7.43
CA ALA A 118 6.97 3.68 7.90
C ALA A 118 7.52 2.47 8.67
N MET A 119 8.62 1.87 8.22
CA MET A 119 9.30 0.77 8.92
C MET A 119 9.87 1.20 10.27
N VAL A 120 10.54 2.35 10.32
CA VAL A 120 11.07 2.88 11.58
C VAL A 120 9.92 3.25 12.53
N ASN A 121 8.85 3.83 11.99
CA ASN A 121 7.69 4.20 12.77
C ASN A 121 6.99 2.98 13.37
N SER A 122 6.78 1.90 12.60
CA SER A 122 6.14 0.68 13.10
C SER A 122 7.02 -0.08 14.09
N GLN A 123 8.33 -0.17 13.86
CA GLN A 123 9.23 -0.96 14.72
C GLN A 123 9.68 -0.23 15.99
N PHE A 124 9.84 1.10 15.96
CA PHE A 124 10.48 1.83 17.05
C PHE A 124 9.59 2.85 17.73
N ILE A 125 8.74 3.55 16.97
CA ILE A 125 7.97 4.71 17.46
C ILE A 125 6.60 4.27 17.97
N ALA A 126 5.82 3.56 17.16
CA ALA A 126 4.48 3.06 17.48
C ALA A 126 4.40 2.22 18.79
N PRO A 127 5.35 1.32 19.11
CA PRO A 127 5.30 0.58 20.37
C PRO A 127 5.72 1.41 21.60
N ARG A 128 6.29 2.62 21.40
CA ARG A 128 6.82 3.47 22.49
C ARG A 128 6.13 4.83 22.62
N THR A 129 5.21 5.17 21.73
CA THR A 129 4.49 6.45 21.73
C THR A 129 3.01 6.23 21.42
N SER A 130 2.15 7.02 22.07
CA SER A 130 0.72 7.10 21.76
C SER A 130 0.55 7.42 20.27
N PRO A 131 -0.40 6.79 19.56
CA PRO A 131 -0.53 6.94 18.11
C PRO A 131 -0.70 8.42 17.72
N VAL A 132 0.30 8.97 17.04
CA VAL A 132 0.34 10.39 16.60
C VAL A 132 -0.73 10.67 15.54
N LEU A 133 -1.17 9.63 14.82
CA LEU A 133 -2.24 9.72 13.81
C LEU A 133 -3.48 8.98 14.33
N LYS A 134 -4.55 9.74 14.58
CA LYS A 134 -5.86 9.20 14.94
C LYS A 134 -6.33 8.23 13.84
N ASN A 135 -6.64 6.99 14.23
CA ASN A 135 -7.17 5.99 13.30
C ASN A 135 -8.48 6.48 12.70
N SER A 136 -8.72 6.19 11.42
CA SER A 136 -9.98 6.54 10.76
C SER A 136 -11.17 5.69 11.24
N ILE A 137 -10.90 4.61 11.99
CA ILE A 137 -11.86 3.72 12.62
C ILE A 137 -11.31 3.43 14.01
N GLU A 138 -11.96 3.94 15.06
CA GLU A 138 -11.61 3.60 16.44
C GLU A 138 -11.81 2.09 16.65
N GLU A 139 -11.01 1.45 17.52
CA GLU A 139 -11.16 -0.01 17.75
C GLU A 139 -12.56 -0.39 18.24
N SER A 140 -13.23 0.53 18.93
CA SER A 140 -14.63 0.47 19.36
C SER A 140 -15.66 0.55 18.23
N GLU A 141 -15.29 1.07 17.06
CA GLU A 141 -16.16 1.24 15.89
C GLU A 141 -15.91 0.18 14.81
N ARG A 142 -15.00 -0.78 15.05
CA ARG A 142 -14.76 -1.88 14.13
C ARG A 142 -15.90 -2.89 14.21
N PHE A 143 -16.42 -3.27 13.04
CA PHE A 143 -17.39 -4.35 12.93
C PHE A 143 -16.67 -5.68 13.14
N GLU A 144 -17.28 -6.61 13.86
CA GLU A 144 -16.73 -7.94 14.12
C GLU A 144 -16.53 -8.77 12.83
N SER A 145 -17.36 -8.51 11.82
CA SER A 145 -17.28 -9.17 10.51
C SER A 145 -17.67 -8.23 9.37
N VAL A 146 -17.25 -8.59 8.15
CA VAL A 146 -17.65 -7.87 6.93
C VAL A 146 -19.17 -7.91 6.71
N GLU A 147 -19.83 -8.97 7.14
CA GLU A 147 -21.29 -9.13 7.03
C GLU A 147 -22.02 -8.07 7.87
N ALA A 148 -21.57 -7.83 9.11
CA ALA A 148 -22.11 -6.76 9.96
C ALA A 148 -21.89 -5.35 9.37
N MET A 149 -20.79 -5.17 8.64
CA MET A 149 -20.52 -3.93 7.90
C MET A 149 -21.47 -3.76 6.70
N GLU A 150 -21.76 -4.84 5.98
CA GLU A 150 -22.71 -4.83 4.84
C GLU A 150 -24.16 -4.60 5.28
N GLU A 151 -24.58 -5.16 6.41
CA GLU A 151 -25.88 -4.90 7.03
C GLU A 151 -26.02 -3.43 7.43
N SER A 152 -24.94 -2.78 7.87
CA SER A 152 -24.96 -1.36 8.26
C SER A 152 -24.89 -0.37 7.10
N LYS A 153 -24.71 -0.84 5.86
CA LYS A 153 -24.38 -0.02 4.67
C LYS A 153 -25.50 0.94 4.26
N THR A 154 -26.75 0.65 4.62
CA THR A 154 -27.89 1.57 4.44
C THR A 154 -28.51 1.91 5.80
N LYS A 155 -28.98 3.15 5.96
CA LYS A 155 -29.64 3.59 7.21
C LYS A 155 -30.85 2.72 7.57
N LEU A 156 -31.54 2.19 6.56
CA LEU A 156 -32.68 1.30 6.73
C LEU A 156 -32.25 -0.09 7.24
N ASN A 157 -31.23 -0.70 6.65
CA ASN A 157 -30.76 -2.01 7.10
C ASN A 157 -30.11 -1.94 8.48
N LYS A 158 -29.41 -0.84 8.79
CA LYS A 158 -28.91 -0.56 10.14
C LYS A 158 -30.05 -0.50 11.16
N PHE A 159 -31.13 0.21 10.83
CA PHE A 159 -32.31 0.31 11.68
C PHE A 159 -33.03 -1.04 11.86
N LEU A 160 -33.16 -1.83 10.79
CA LEU A 160 -33.76 -3.17 10.84
C LEU A 160 -32.90 -4.13 11.68
N ALA A 161 -31.59 -4.13 11.51
CA ALA A 161 -30.67 -4.96 12.29
C ALA A 161 -30.66 -4.57 13.79
N GLU A 162 -30.74 -3.27 14.11
CA GLU A 162 -30.90 -2.79 15.49
C GLU A 162 -32.24 -3.24 16.09
N LYS A 163 -33.32 -3.24 15.28
CA LYS A 163 -34.64 -3.71 15.70
C LYS A 163 -34.65 -5.23 15.95
N ASP A 164 -34.07 -6.03 15.06
CA ASP A 164 -34.01 -7.50 15.20
C ASP A 164 -33.14 -7.91 16.41
N ARG A 165 -32.05 -7.17 16.70
CA ARG A 165 -31.26 -7.34 17.94
C ARG A 165 -32.06 -6.95 19.18
N ALA A 166 -32.86 -5.91 19.11
CA ALA A 166 -33.74 -5.49 20.21
C ALA A 166 -34.90 -6.49 20.44
N GLU A 167 -35.36 -7.18 19.40
CA GLU A 167 -36.40 -8.20 19.51
C GLU A 167 -35.86 -9.54 20.02
N SER A 168 -34.66 -9.96 19.59
CA SER A 168 -33.98 -11.17 20.08
C SER A 168 -33.44 -11.06 21.51
N SER A 169 -33.23 -9.84 22.02
CA SER A 169 -32.81 -9.59 23.40
C SER A 169 -33.97 -9.40 24.39
N LYS A 170 -35.23 -9.39 23.92
CA LYS A 170 -36.38 -9.44 24.82
C LYS A 170 -36.46 -10.85 25.43
N PRO A 171 -36.43 -10.98 26.78
CA PRO A 171 -36.67 -12.28 27.39
C PRO A 171 -38.08 -12.70 26.99
N VAL A 172 -38.22 -13.95 26.54
CA VAL A 172 -39.51 -14.61 26.35
C VAL A 172 -40.24 -14.48 27.69
N ALA A 173 -41.22 -13.58 27.76
CA ALA A 173 -42.13 -13.49 28.88
C ALA A 173 -42.96 -14.78 28.84
N SER A 174 -42.50 -15.79 29.58
CA SER A 174 -43.30 -16.93 29.96
C SER A 174 -44.39 -16.43 30.91
N SER A 175 -45.61 -16.22 30.39
CA SER A 175 -46.92 -16.56 31.00
C SER A 175 -48.05 -15.93 30.20
#